data_AF-A0A2Y9D4J4-F1
#
_entry.id   AF-A0A2Y9D4J4-F1
#
_cell.length_a   1.000
_cell.length_b   1.000
_cell.length_c   1.000
_cell.angle_alpha   90.00
_cell.angle_beta   90.00
_cell.angle_gamma   90.00
#
_symmetry.space_group_name_H-M   'P 1'
#
loop_
_entity.id
_entity.type
_entity.pdbx_description
1 polymer ?
#
loop_
_entity_poly.entity_id
_entity_poly.type
_entity_poly.pdbx_seq_one_letter_code
_entity_poly.pdbx_strand_id
1 'polypeptide(L)'
;MLKLTALLIPVLSLVIAQRPDWYPKNSLDIEAECMAINCLSPEIMYDILNLHVEDTPAMRAFLFCAAVGKNVYRPEIGFEIDRFDMGLKYKIKIDCSKEFLNYCVEVYQWEENPESFYFYIVKCVFDNAEDYCIRIP
;
A
#
# COMPACT_ATOMS: atom_id res chain seq x y z
N MET A 1 -23.02 48.93 -28.29
CA MET A 1 -23.61 47.57 -28.21
C MET A 1 -22.58 46.64 -27.58
N LEU A 2 -23.02 45.91 -26.56
CA LEU A 2 -22.21 45.26 -25.52
C LEU A 2 -21.39 44.08 -26.08
N LYS A 3 -20.08 44.07 -25.82
CA LYS A 3 -19.19 42.95 -26.10
C LYS A 3 -19.53 41.80 -25.13
N LEU A 4 -20.09 40.69 -25.63
CA LEU A 4 -20.25 39.46 -24.85
C LEU A 4 -18.90 38.73 -24.82
N THR A 5 -18.07 39.05 -23.83
CA THR A 5 -16.99 38.15 -23.39
C THR A 5 -17.64 37.01 -22.63
N ALA A 6 -17.78 35.85 -23.28
CA ALA A 6 -18.16 34.61 -22.63
C ALA A 6 -17.07 34.22 -21.63
N LEU A 7 -17.38 34.39 -20.35
CA LEU A 7 -16.53 34.01 -19.23
C LEU A 7 -16.56 32.48 -19.10
N LEU A 8 -15.59 31.78 -19.69
CA LEU A 8 -15.30 30.37 -19.40
C LEU A 8 -14.81 30.28 -17.96
N ILE A 9 -15.66 29.84 -17.04
CA ILE A 9 -15.26 29.45 -15.68
C ILE A 9 -14.74 28.02 -15.80
N PRO A 10 -13.43 27.74 -15.66
CA PRO A 10 -13.00 26.38 -15.43
C PRO A 10 -13.42 26.04 -14.00
N VAL A 11 -14.39 25.14 -13.87
CA VAL A 11 -14.70 24.52 -12.59
C VAL A 11 -13.43 23.77 -12.19
N LEU A 12 -12.64 24.36 -11.29
CA LEU A 12 -11.59 23.65 -10.57
C LEU A 12 -12.30 22.57 -9.74
N SER A 13 -12.53 21.40 -10.33
CA SER A 13 -12.68 20.17 -9.58
C SER A 13 -11.35 19.95 -8.88
N LEU A 14 -11.26 20.46 -7.65
CA LEU A 14 -10.31 19.96 -6.66
C LEU A 14 -10.58 18.47 -6.53
N VAL A 15 -9.86 17.67 -7.30
CA VAL A 15 -9.77 16.22 -7.09
C VAL A 15 -8.99 16.06 -5.79
N ILE A 16 -9.67 16.28 -4.67
CA ILE A 16 -9.25 15.69 -3.41
C ILE A 16 -9.28 14.20 -3.72
N ALA A 17 -8.12 13.56 -3.78
CA ALA A 17 -8.00 12.14 -4.03
C ALA A 17 -8.73 11.41 -2.89
N GLN A 18 -10.03 11.18 -3.07
CA GLN A 18 -10.88 10.62 -2.03
C GLN A 18 -10.38 9.21 -1.76
N ARG A 19 -10.11 8.93 -0.47
CA ARG A 19 -9.87 7.57 0.01
C ARG A 19 -11.03 6.68 -0.51
N PRO A 20 -10.77 5.53 -1.13
CA PRO A 20 -11.86 4.72 -1.65
C PRO A 20 -12.72 4.15 -0.54
N ASP A 21 -13.97 3.85 -0.88
CA ASP A 21 -14.98 3.36 0.05
C ASP A 21 -14.60 2.04 0.73
N TRP A 22 -13.79 1.21 0.07
CA TRP A 22 -13.34 -0.08 0.63
C TRP A 22 -12.22 0.07 1.67
N TYR A 23 -11.48 1.19 1.66
CA TYR A 23 -10.33 1.38 2.55
C TYR A 23 -10.81 1.80 3.94
N PRO A 24 -10.37 1.14 5.02
CA PRO A 24 -10.93 1.38 6.35
C PRO A 24 -10.68 2.80 6.84
N LYS A 25 -11.69 3.36 7.52
CA LYS A 25 -11.57 4.69 8.13
C LYS A 25 -10.58 4.70 9.30
N ASN A 26 -10.46 3.58 10.00
CA ASN A 26 -9.63 3.32 11.16
C ASN A 26 -8.29 2.63 10.79
N SER A 27 -7.71 2.90 9.62
CA SER A 27 -6.49 2.22 9.16
C SER A 27 -5.29 2.33 10.11
N LEU A 28 -5.19 3.43 10.87
CA LEU A 28 -4.14 3.63 11.86
C LEU A 28 -4.36 2.78 13.12
N ASP A 29 -5.61 2.65 13.55
CA ASP A 29 -5.97 1.80 14.70
C ASP A 29 -5.68 0.34 14.39
N ILE A 30 -5.95 -0.09 13.14
CA ILE A 30 -5.59 -1.43 12.65
C ILE A 30 -4.07 -1.65 12.71
N GLU A 31 -3.26 -0.69 12.23
CA GLU A 31 -1.80 -0.79 12.32
C GLU A 31 -1.33 -0.90 13.77
N ALA A 32 -1.87 -0.06 14.66
CA ALA A 32 -1.52 -0.05 16.08
C ALA A 32 -1.88 -1.37 16.78
N GLU A 33 -3.06 -1.92 16.49
CA GLU A 33 -3.50 -3.22 17.01
C GLU A 33 -2.59 -4.35 16.51
N CYS A 34 -2.29 -4.39 15.21
CA CYS A 34 -1.40 -5.40 14.65
C CYS A 34 0.02 -5.31 15.22
N MET A 35 0.57 -4.10 15.46
CA MET A 35 1.86 -3.95 16.12
C MET A 35 1.83 -4.48 17.55
N ALA A 36 0.76 -4.17 18.31
CA ALA A 36 0.60 -4.61 19.69
C ALA A 36 0.51 -6.14 19.79
N ILE A 37 -0.26 -6.79 18.91
CA ILE A 37 -0.41 -8.25 18.85
C ILE A 37 0.93 -8.94 18.58
N ASN A 38 1.76 -8.33 17.73
CA ASN A 38 3.05 -8.91 17.30
C ASN A 38 4.26 -8.39 18.10
N CYS A 39 4.02 -7.67 19.19
CA CYS A 39 5.06 -7.13 20.08
C CYS A 39 6.14 -6.29 19.36
N LEU A 40 5.75 -5.57 18.31
CA LEU A 40 6.66 -4.74 17.52
C LEU A 40 6.82 -3.34 18.13
N SER A 41 8.03 -2.79 18.06
CA SER A 41 8.27 -1.40 18.48
C SER A 41 7.66 -0.42 17.47
N PRO A 42 7.27 0.80 17.92
CA PRO A 42 6.81 1.85 17.01
C PRO A 42 7.86 2.27 15.96
N GLU A 43 9.15 2.01 16.21
CA GLU A 43 10.26 2.36 15.32
C GLU A 43 10.19 1.62 13.98
N ILE A 44 9.57 0.44 13.95
CA ILE A 44 9.37 -0.34 12.72
C ILE A 44 8.58 0.43 11.66
N MET A 45 7.70 1.34 12.08
CA MET A 45 6.98 2.19 11.13
C MET A 45 7.91 3.15 10.39
N TYR A 46 9.01 3.59 11.03
CA TYR A 46 10.03 4.39 10.36
C TYR A 46 10.74 3.57 9.29
N ASP A 47 11.10 2.32 9.58
CA ASP A 47 11.77 1.43 8.61
C ASP A 47 10.87 1.17 7.40
N ILE A 48 9.60 0.84 7.63
CA ILE A 48 8.63 0.58 6.56
C ILE A 48 8.44 1.81 5.67
N LEU A 49 8.34 3.01 6.27
CA LEU A 49 8.22 4.26 5.51
C LEU A 49 9.49 4.60 4.72
N ASN A 50 10.64 4.03 5.10
CA ASN A 50 11.89 4.11 4.37
C ASN A 50 12.17 2.87 3.51
N LEU A 51 11.13 2.08 3.21
CA LEU A 51 11.21 0.92 2.33
C LEU A 51 12.12 -0.18 2.87
N HIS A 52 12.20 -0.30 4.20
CA HIS A 52 12.97 -1.33 4.87
C HIS A 52 12.04 -2.27 5.65
N VAL A 53 12.18 -3.56 5.40
CA VAL A 53 11.49 -4.62 6.14
C VAL A 53 12.47 -5.76 6.42
N GLU A 54 12.62 -6.11 7.69
CA GLU A 54 13.41 -7.26 8.10
C GLU A 54 12.60 -8.53 8.02
N ASP A 55 13.24 -9.61 7.58
CA ASP A 55 12.60 -10.91 7.51
C ASP A 55 12.59 -11.61 8.88
N THR A 56 11.55 -11.33 9.65
CA THR A 56 11.29 -11.96 10.95
C THR A 56 9.85 -12.46 11.03
N PRO A 57 9.57 -13.52 11.81
CA PRO A 57 8.20 -14.00 12.00
C PRO A 57 7.22 -12.91 12.47
N ALA A 58 7.67 -12.03 13.37
CA ALA A 58 6.85 -10.93 13.88
C ALA A 58 6.55 -9.87 12.80
N MET A 59 7.52 -9.54 11.94
CA MET A 59 7.31 -8.63 10.81
C MET A 59 6.33 -9.21 9.78
N ARG A 60 6.49 -10.49 9.43
CA ARG A 60 5.57 -11.19 8.50
C ARG A 60 4.13 -11.16 9.03
N ALA A 61 3.95 -11.56 10.29
CA ALA A 61 2.65 -11.60 10.94
C ALA A 61 2.02 -10.20 11.07
N PHE A 62 2.82 -9.18 11.41
CA PHE A 62 2.36 -7.79 11.45
C PHE A 62 1.88 -7.29 10.08
N LEU A 63 2.71 -7.44 9.05
CA LEU A 63 2.38 -6.97 7.70
C LEU A 63 1.13 -7.67 7.16
N PHE A 64 1.01 -8.98 7.40
CA PHE A 64 -0.17 -9.74 7.01
C PHE A 64 -1.42 -9.32 7.79
N CYS A 65 -1.33 -9.15 9.11
CA CYS A 65 -2.42 -8.63 9.95
C CYS A 65 -2.93 -7.28 9.41
N ALA A 66 -2.01 -6.36 9.12
CA ALA A 66 -2.35 -5.05 8.57
C ALA A 66 -2.98 -5.15 7.17
N ALA A 67 -2.50 -6.09 6.34
CA ALA A 67 -3.05 -6.34 5.01
C ALA A 67 -4.49 -6.84 5.07
N VAL A 68 -4.78 -7.78 5.98
CA VAL A 68 -6.13 -8.31 6.20
C VAL A 68 -7.06 -7.22 6.73
N GLY A 69 -6.66 -6.50 7.78
CA GLY A 69 -7.48 -5.45 8.37
C GLY A 69 -7.79 -4.31 7.40
N LYS A 70 -6.88 -4.03 6.45
CA LYS A 70 -7.07 -3.03 5.39
C LYS A 70 -7.68 -3.58 4.11
N ASN A 71 -8.03 -4.85 4.09
CA ASN A 71 -8.57 -5.57 2.94
C ASN A 71 -7.64 -5.56 1.70
N VAL A 72 -6.33 -5.40 1.88
CA VAL A 72 -5.31 -5.61 0.83
C VAL A 72 -5.09 -7.10 0.59
N TYR A 73 -5.24 -7.90 1.64
CA TYR A 73 -5.40 -9.34 1.54
C TYR A 73 -6.79 -9.72 2.04
N ARG A 74 -7.50 -10.54 1.29
CA ARG A 74 -8.83 -11.04 1.65
C ARG A 74 -8.78 -12.56 1.77
N PRO A 75 -8.99 -13.19 2.94
CA PRO A 75 -8.85 -14.63 3.09
C PRO A 75 -9.63 -15.47 2.06
N GLU A 76 -10.77 -14.95 1.60
CA GLU A 76 -11.65 -15.60 0.63
C GLU A 76 -11.29 -15.38 -0.84
N ILE A 77 -10.46 -14.38 -1.16
CA ILE A 77 -10.10 -14.01 -2.55
C ILE A 77 -8.59 -14.02 -2.81
N GLY A 78 -7.78 -13.72 -1.80
CA GLY A 78 -6.32 -13.65 -1.85
C GLY A 78 -5.79 -12.21 -1.82
N PHE A 79 -4.60 -12.03 -2.38
CA PHE A 79 -3.91 -10.75 -2.49
C PHE A 79 -4.53 -9.85 -3.56
N GLU A 80 -4.82 -8.59 -3.21
CA GLU A 80 -5.46 -7.61 -4.09
C GLU A 80 -4.47 -6.55 -4.57
N ILE A 81 -3.87 -6.77 -5.74
CA ILE A 81 -2.77 -5.93 -6.23
C ILE A 81 -3.13 -4.44 -6.38
N ASP A 82 -4.34 -4.11 -6.85
CA ASP A 82 -4.78 -2.71 -6.99
C ASP A 82 -4.93 -2.03 -5.61
N ARG A 83 -5.27 -2.79 -4.56
CA ARG A 83 -5.37 -2.28 -3.18
C ARG A 83 -3.99 -2.11 -2.55
N PHE A 84 -3.07 -3.01 -2.89
CA PHE A 84 -1.68 -2.89 -2.50
C PHE A 84 -0.99 -1.68 -3.14
N ASP A 85 -1.13 -1.50 -4.46
CA ASP A 85 -0.67 -0.32 -5.21
C ASP A 85 -1.17 0.98 -4.56
N MET A 86 -2.44 0.99 -4.15
CA MET A 86 -2.98 2.13 -3.44
C MET A 86 -2.35 2.37 -2.07
N GLY A 87 -2.07 1.31 -1.31
CA GLY A 87 -1.33 1.40 -0.06
C GLY A 87 0.05 2.04 -0.27
N LEU A 88 0.77 1.63 -1.32
CA LEU A 88 2.04 2.21 -1.72
C LEU A 88 1.92 3.71 -2.01
N LYS A 89 0.90 4.10 -2.77
CA LYS A 89 0.68 5.51 -3.16
C LYS A 89 0.28 6.41 -1.99
N TYR A 90 -0.66 5.95 -1.17
CA TYR A 90 -1.25 6.80 -0.12
C TYR A 90 -0.44 6.84 1.16
N LYS A 91 0.17 5.72 1.56
CA LYS A 91 0.91 5.61 2.84
C LYS A 91 2.42 5.72 2.63
N ILE A 92 2.96 4.97 1.68
CA ILE A 92 4.41 4.84 1.47
C ILE A 92 4.96 5.94 0.55
N LYS A 93 4.09 6.59 -0.23
CA LYS A 93 4.44 7.68 -1.14
C LYS A 93 5.35 7.24 -2.29
N ILE A 94 5.08 6.06 -2.83
CA ILE A 94 5.69 5.57 -4.07
C ILE A 94 4.62 5.15 -5.08
N ASP A 95 4.91 5.33 -6.36
CA ASP A 95 4.12 4.84 -7.49
C ASP A 95 4.98 3.87 -8.30
N CYS A 96 4.55 2.61 -8.36
CA CYS A 96 5.27 1.53 -9.02
C CYS A 96 4.54 1.12 -10.30
N SER A 97 5.29 0.68 -11.31
CA SER A 97 4.64 0.17 -12.53
C SER A 97 3.82 -1.09 -12.23
N LYS A 98 2.65 -1.22 -12.87
CA LYS A 98 1.80 -2.43 -12.71
C LYS A 98 2.52 -3.71 -13.14
N GLU A 99 3.38 -3.63 -14.16
CA GLU A 99 4.20 -4.76 -14.62
C GLU A 99 5.14 -5.25 -13.51
N PHE A 100 5.85 -4.32 -12.84
CA PHE A 100 6.73 -4.66 -11.73
C PHE A 100 5.97 -5.24 -10.52
N LEU A 101 4.82 -4.67 -10.17
CA LEU A 101 4.01 -5.22 -9.08
C LEU A 101 3.56 -6.65 -9.39
N ASN A 102 3.10 -6.92 -10.62
CA ASN A 102 2.70 -8.26 -11.05
C ASN A 102 3.90 -9.22 -11.02
N TYR A 103 5.07 -8.78 -11.48
CA TYR A 103 6.30 -9.56 -11.40
C TYR A 103 6.60 -10.01 -9.96
N CYS A 104 6.52 -9.10 -8.98
CA CYS A 104 6.73 -9.47 -7.57
C CYS A 104 5.69 -10.50 -7.06
N VAL A 105 4.46 -10.46 -7.54
CA VAL A 105 3.44 -11.48 -7.21
C VAL A 105 3.79 -12.83 -7.85
N GLU A 106 4.14 -12.82 -9.14
CA GLU A 106 4.42 -14.03 -9.91
C GLU A 106 5.66 -14.79 -9.40
N VAL A 107 6.70 -14.07 -8.95
CA VAL A 107 7.91 -14.69 -8.38
C VAL A 107 7.60 -15.54 -7.15
N TYR A 108 6.65 -15.10 -6.33
CA TYR A 108 6.33 -15.75 -5.04
C TYR A 108 5.00 -16.51 -5.05
N GLN A 109 4.33 -16.67 -6.20
CA GLN A 109 3.02 -17.33 -6.32
C GLN A 109 2.98 -18.78 -5.78
N TRP A 110 4.15 -19.42 -5.62
CA TRP A 110 4.30 -20.78 -5.12
C TRP A 110 4.42 -20.86 -3.59
N GLU A 111 4.49 -19.71 -2.89
CA GLU A 111 4.52 -19.67 -1.43
C GLU A 111 3.14 -20.00 -0.86
N GLU A 112 3.03 -21.15 -0.20
CA GLU A 112 1.76 -21.66 0.33
C GLU A 112 1.32 -20.92 1.59
N ASN A 113 2.26 -20.37 2.37
CA ASN A 113 1.94 -19.65 3.59
C ASN A 113 1.54 -18.19 3.26
N PRO A 114 0.29 -17.77 3.54
CA PRO A 114 -0.19 -16.43 3.16
C PRO A 114 0.61 -15.27 3.76
N GLU A 115 1.11 -15.42 4.99
CA GLU A 115 1.93 -14.40 5.65
C GLU A 115 3.27 -14.21 4.93
N SER A 116 3.93 -15.32 4.63
CA SER A 116 5.21 -15.34 3.91
C SER A 116 5.03 -14.84 2.48
N PHE A 117 3.96 -15.27 1.80
CA PHE A 117 3.62 -14.81 0.46
C PHE A 117 3.46 -13.28 0.41
N TYR A 118 2.64 -12.73 1.30
CA TYR A 118 2.44 -11.28 1.37
C TYR A 118 3.73 -10.54 1.72
N PHE A 119 4.49 -11.05 2.71
CA PHE A 119 5.77 -10.46 3.10
C PHE A 119 6.75 -10.39 1.93
N TYR A 120 6.92 -11.48 1.18
CA TYR A 120 7.87 -11.51 0.07
C TYR A 120 7.46 -10.58 -1.08
N ILE A 121 6.17 -10.38 -1.33
CA ILE A 121 5.71 -9.34 -2.27
C ILE A 121 6.14 -7.95 -1.78
N VAL A 122 5.88 -7.61 -0.51
CA VAL A 122 6.29 -6.32 0.08
C VAL A 122 7.80 -6.13 -0.05
N LYS A 123 8.56 -7.16 0.36
CA LYS A 123 10.02 -7.15 0.32
C LYS A 123 10.56 -6.99 -1.11
N CYS A 124 10.00 -7.71 -2.08
CA CYS A 124 10.36 -7.57 -3.49
C CYS A 124 10.18 -6.13 -3.99
N VAL A 125 9.04 -5.52 -3.66
CA VAL A 125 8.75 -4.14 -4.05
C VAL A 125 9.72 -3.17 -3.39
N PHE A 126 10.00 -3.34 -2.11
CA PHE A 126 10.86 -2.46 -1.34
C PHE A 126 12.33 -2.57 -1.77
N ASP A 127 12.85 -3.78 -1.91
CA ASP A 127 14.24 -4.05 -2.29
C ASP A 127 14.58 -3.54 -3.70
N ASN A 128 13.58 -3.34 -4.57
CA ASN A 128 13.77 -2.87 -5.95
C ASN A 128 13.07 -1.53 -6.24
N ALA A 129 12.61 -0.81 -5.21
CA ALA A 129 11.81 0.40 -5.40
C ALA A 129 12.57 1.52 -6.14
N GLU A 130 13.88 1.61 -5.98
CA GLU A 130 14.71 2.63 -6.64
C GLU A 130 14.71 2.49 -8.16
N ASP A 131 14.59 1.26 -8.66
CA ASP A 131 14.66 0.95 -10.10
C ASP A 131 13.28 0.98 -10.77
N TYR A 132 12.21 0.63 -10.04
CA TYR A 132 10.90 0.35 -10.62
C TYR A 132 9.75 1.22 -10.10
N CYS A 133 10.03 2.12 -9.16
CA CYS A 133 9.04 3.02 -8.58
C CYS A 133 9.54 4.47 -8.56
N ILE A 134 8.60 5.41 -8.51
CA ILE A 134 8.89 6.84 -8.32
C ILE A 134 8.33 7.31 -6.99
N ARG A 135 9.08 8.15 -6.26
CA ARG A 135 8.52 8.83 -5.08
C ARG A 135 7.51 9.88 -5.51
N ILE A 136 6.36 9.91 -4.84
CA ILE A 136 5.29 10.87 -5.09
C ILE A 136 5.05 11.77 -3.86
N PRO A 137 4.60 13.03 -4.05
CA PRO A 137 4.37 13.96 -2.94
C PRO A 137 3.25 13.54 -1.96
#